data_AF-A0A2K4ZAX8-F1
#
_entry.id   AF-A0A2K4ZAX8-F1
#
_cell.length_a   1.000
_cell.length_b   1.000
_cell.length_c   1.000
_cell.angle_alpha   90.00
_cell.angle_beta   90.00
_cell.angle_gamma   90.00
#
_symmetry.space_group_name_H-M   'P 1'
#
loop_
_entity.id
_entity.type
_entity.pdbx_description
1 polymer ?
#
loop_
_entity_poly.entity_id
_entity_poly.type
_entity_poly.pdbx_seq_one_letter_code
_entity_poly.pdbx_strand_id
1 'polypeptide(L)'
;MKIRNGFVTNSSSTSFVISLKKDWEKEAFMSAVGADGVSPANWIFEDLFEALDERKKEIHRAMKDSGAGGITVSEFLEEEGFDPETVEIVEKLIADGRTVYYGELRSDGENVEVYFCCRSFVICEDDIYFNGSIGGW
;
A
#
# COMPACT_ATOMS: atom_id res chain seq x y z
N MET A 1 -31.93 -7.12 21.09
CA MET A 1 -30.52 -6.65 21.12
C MET A 1 -29.64 -7.88 21.12
N LYS A 2 -28.85 -8.13 20.05
CA LYS A 2 -27.89 -9.24 20.00
C LYS A 2 -26.50 -8.64 20.20
N ILE A 3 -25.86 -8.93 21.33
CA ILE A 3 -24.48 -8.54 21.61
C ILE A 3 -23.58 -9.62 21.01
N ARG A 4 -22.77 -9.27 20.01
CA ARG A 4 -21.74 -10.14 19.43
C ARG A 4 -20.43 -9.91 20.17
N ASN A 5 -19.95 -10.92 20.89
CA ASN A 5 -18.64 -10.94 21.56
C ASN A 5 -17.49 -11.24 20.59
N GLY A 6 -17.44 -10.54 19.45
CA GLY A 6 -16.22 -10.46 18.65
C GLY A 6 -15.50 -9.20 19.08
N PHE A 7 -14.33 -9.32 19.71
CA PHE A 7 -13.42 -8.20 19.74
C PHE A 7 -13.11 -7.83 18.29
N VAL A 8 -13.46 -6.62 17.88
CA VAL A 8 -12.89 -6.04 16.65
C VAL A 8 -11.46 -5.72 17.02
N THR A 9 -10.55 -6.65 16.75
CA THR A 9 -9.13 -6.31 16.71
C THR A 9 -8.97 -5.44 15.48
N ASN A 10 -8.72 -4.14 15.68
CA ASN A 10 -8.02 -3.38 14.65
C ASN A 10 -6.80 -4.23 14.26
N SER A 11 -6.68 -4.60 12.98
CA SER A 11 -5.47 -5.24 12.48
C SER A 11 -4.29 -4.33 12.86
N SER A 12 -3.23 -4.89 13.45
CA SER A 12 -2.07 -4.10 13.88
C SER A 12 -1.32 -3.44 12.70
N SER A 13 -1.70 -3.80 11.47
CA SER A 13 -1.17 -3.25 10.23
C SER A 13 -2.20 -3.26 9.11
N THR A 14 -1.97 -2.40 8.11
CA THR A 14 -2.63 -2.41 6.80
C THR A 14 -1.59 -2.69 5.72
N SER A 15 -1.75 -3.80 5.01
CA SER A 15 -0.96 -4.11 3.83
C SER A 15 -1.30 -3.16 2.69
N PHE A 16 -0.30 -2.80 1.89
CA PHE A 16 -0.46 -1.95 0.73
C PHE A 16 0.36 -2.45 -0.46
N VAL A 17 -0.13 -2.11 -1.65
CA VAL A 17 0.62 -2.16 -2.91
C VAL A 17 0.77 -0.75 -3.47
N ILE A 18 1.97 -0.41 -3.94
CA ILE A 18 2.24 0.88 -4.57
C ILE A 18 3.14 0.74 -5.81
N SER A 19 2.81 1.49 -6.85
CA SER A 19 3.64 1.66 -8.04
C SER A 19 3.61 3.11 -8.49
N LEU A 20 4.79 3.66 -8.76
CA LEU A 20 4.95 4.94 -9.45
C LEU A 20 5.31 4.69 -10.91
N LYS A 21 4.90 5.59 -11.80
CA LYS A 21 5.26 5.53 -13.22
C LYS A 21 6.68 6.06 -13.45
N LYS A 22 7.10 6.99 -12.60
CA LYS A 22 8.47 7.50 -12.50
C LYS A 22 9.24 6.68 -11.46
N ASP A 23 10.55 6.90 -11.41
CA ASP A 23 11.41 6.34 -10.38
C ASP A 23 10.94 6.75 -8.97
N TRP A 24 11.19 5.87 -8.00
CA TRP A 24 10.78 6.11 -6.61
C TRP A 24 11.62 7.23 -5.97
N GLU A 25 11.04 8.43 -5.97
CA GLU A 25 11.61 9.64 -5.37
C GLU A 25 10.50 10.45 -4.69
N LYS A 26 10.85 11.22 -3.65
CA LYS A 26 9.89 12.00 -2.86
C LYS A 26 9.10 12.95 -3.76
N GLU A 27 9.77 13.67 -4.66
CA GLU A 27 9.18 14.61 -5.59
C GLU A 27 8.21 13.93 -6.57
N ALA A 28 8.56 12.73 -7.05
CA ALA A 28 7.69 11.94 -7.92
C ALA A 28 6.41 11.51 -7.20
N PHE A 29 6.55 11.02 -5.95
CA PHE A 29 5.40 10.68 -5.12
C PHE A 29 4.52 11.90 -4.82
N MET A 30 5.11 13.00 -4.35
CA MET A 30 4.39 14.23 -4.00
C MET A 30 3.61 14.78 -5.20
N SER A 31 4.20 14.78 -6.40
CA SER A 31 3.49 15.17 -7.62
C SER A 31 2.36 14.21 -7.97
N ALA A 32 2.59 12.90 -7.85
CA ALA A 32 1.58 11.90 -8.19
C ALA A 32 0.36 11.90 -7.24
N VAL A 33 0.55 12.28 -5.97
CA VAL A 33 -0.56 12.46 -5.00
C VAL A 33 -1.16 13.88 -5.02
N GLY A 34 -0.68 14.76 -5.90
CA GLY A 34 -1.17 16.14 -6.05
C GLY A 34 -0.74 17.11 -4.95
N ALA A 35 0.37 16.82 -4.26
CA ALA A 35 0.96 17.61 -3.17
C ALA A 35 2.23 18.38 -3.59
N ASP A 36 2.44 18.65 -4.88
CA ASP A 36 3.62 19.35 -5.44
C ASP A 36 3.60 20.89 -5.27
N GLY A 37 2.51 21.45 -4.75
CA GLY A 37 2.39 22.87 -4.41
C GLY A 37 3.00 23.24 -3.05
N VAL A 38 2.90 24.51 -2.65
CA VAL A 38 3.24 24.94 -1.27
C VAL A 38 1.95 24.94 -0.45
N SER A 39 1.77 23.92 0.39
CA SER A 39 0.66 23.84 1.34
C SER A 39 1.15 23.50 2.74
N PRO A 40 0.62 24.15 3.80
CA PRO A 40 0.86 23.74 5.18
C PRO A 40 0.38 22.33 5.52
N ALA A 41 -0.30 21.63 4.61
CA ALA A 41 -0.71 20.24 4.77
C ALA A 41 0.22 19.23 4.09
N ASN A 42 1.23 19.68 3.32
CA ASN A 42 2.13 18.78 2.59
C ASN A 42 2.89 17.83 3.50
N TRP A 43 3.22 18.26 4.72
CA TRP A 43 3.92 17.44 5.72
C TRP A 43 3.24 16.07 5.92
N ILE A 44 1.91 15.97 5.76
CA ILE A 44 1.20 14.70 5.86
C ILE A 44 1.67 13.72 4.78
N PHE A 45 1.84 14.19 3.55
CA PHE A 45 2.30 13.35 2.43
C PHE A 45 3.80 13.12 2.49
N GLU A 46 4.56 14.05 3.06
CA GLU A 46 5.99 13.88 3.31
C GLU A 46 6.24 12.77 4.34
N ASP A 47 5.55 12.82 5.49
CA ASP A 47 5.60 11.79 6.53
C ASP A 47 5.11 10.45 5.99
N LEU A 48 4.05 10.45 5.17
CA LEU A 48 3.56 9.24 4.50
C LEU A 48 4.62 8.65 3.58
N PHE A 49 5.30 9.48 2.77
CA PHE A 49 6.37 9.01 1.90
C PHE A 49 7.49 8.36 2.69
N GLU A 50 7.92 8.95 3.81
CA GLU A 50 8.96 8.39 4.66
C GLU A 50 8.52 7.03 5.25
N ALA A 51 7.31 6.93 5.78
CA ALA A 51 6.75 5.67 6.25
C ALA A 51 6.68 4.60 5.15
N LEU A 52 6.25 4.97 3.95
CA LEU A 52 6.22 4.07 2.79
C LEU A 52 7.64 3.66 2.38
N ASP A 53 8.60 4.58 2.37
CA ASP A 53 9.96 4.34 1.93
C ASP A 53 10.65 3.28 2.80
N GLU A 54 10.45 3.35 4.11
CA GLU A 54 10.97 2.42 5.11
C GLU A 54 10.29 1.04 5.08
N ARG A 55 8.99 1.00 4.78
CA ARG A 55 8.17 -0.21 4.88
C ARG A 55 8.05 -0.98 3.57
N LYS A 56 8.19 -0.31 2.44
CA LYS A 56 8.03 -0.93 1.12
C LYS A 56 9.18 -1.88 0.82
N LYS A 57 8.86 -2.95 0.10
CA LYS A 57 9.82 -3.82 -0.59
C LYS A 57 9.30 -4.08 -1.98
N GLU A 58 10.21 -4.23 -2.94
CA GLU A 58 9.83 -4.72 -4.27
C GLU A 58 9.09 -6.06 -4.11
N ILE A 59 7.99 -6.26 -4.84
CA ILE A 59 7.01 -7.32 -4.55
C ILE A 59 7.62 -8.72 -4.60
N HIS A 60 8.50 -9.02 -5.57
CA HIS A 60 9.17 -10.32 -5.62
C HIS A 60 10.14 -10.53 -4.46
N ARG A 61 10.81 -9.45 -4.01
CA ARG A 61 11.61 -9.49 -2.79
C ARG A 61 10.74 -9.70 -1.54
N ALA A 62 9.59 -9.05 -1.45
CA ALA A 62 8.65 -9.24 -0.34
C ALA A 62 8.19 -10.69 -0.25
N MET A 63 7.77 -11.29 -1.37
CA MET A 63 7.39 -12.71 -1.46
C MET A 63 8.53 -13.64 -1.04
N LYS A 64 9.76 -13.35 -1.45
CA LYS A 64 10.91 -14.17 -1.05
C LYS A 64 11.17 -14.09 0.45
N ASP A 65 11.08 -12.90 1.04
CA ASP A 65 11.29 -12.67 2.47
C ASP A 65 10.20 -13.30 3.34
N SER A 66 8.95 -13.37 2.84
CA SER A 66 7.81 -14.02 3.53
C SER A 66 7.79 -15.55 3.37
N GLY A 67 8.65 -16.12 2.53
CA GLY A 67 8.65 -17.55 2.21
C GLY A 67 7.69 -17.94 1.08
N ALA A 68 7.00 -16.98 0.48
CA ALA A 68 6.10 -17.12 -0.68
C ALA A 68 6.84 -17.15 -2.03
N GLY A 69 8.15 -17.42 -2.06
CA GLY A 69 8.93 -17.44 -3.31
C GLY A 69 8.57 -18.56 -4.31
N GLY A 70 7.66 -19.46 -3.94
CA GLY A 70 7.19 -20.58 -4.79
C GLY A 70 5.82 -20.35 -5.44
N ILE A 71 5.14 -19.26 -5.11
CA ILE A 71 3.83 -18.90 -5.66
C ILE A 71 3.94 -17.69 -6.59
N THR A 72 2.88 -17.42 -7.34
CA THR A 72 2.75 -16.24 -8.19
C THR A 72 2.45 -14.98 -7.37
N VAL A 73 2.66 -13.79 -7.96
CA VAL A 73 2.30 -12.52 -7.33
C VAL A 73 0.80 -12.48 -7.00
N SER A 74 -0.02 -13.06 -7.86
CA SER A 74 -1.47 -13.09 -7.75
C SER A 74 -1.91 -13.93 -6.57
N GLU A 75 -1.40 -15.15 -6.46
CA GLU A 75 -1.62 -16.02 -5.29
C GLU A 75 -1.15 -15.35 -3.99
N PHE A 76 0.01 -14.67 -4.01
CA PHE A 76 0.51 -13.94 -2.85
C PHE A 76 -0.44 -12.81 -2.42
N LEU A 77 -0.91 -11.98 -3.35
CA LEU A 77 -1.83 -10.88 -3.03
C LEU A 77 -3.21 -11.37 -2.59
N GLU A 78 -3.69 -12.48 -3.15
CA GLU A 78 -4.93 -13.14 -2.69
C GLU A 78 -4.77 -13.66 -1.25
N GLU A 79 -3.63 -14.26 -0.90
CA GLU A 79 -3.32 -14.70 0.47
C GLU A 79 -3.21 -13.53 1.45
N GLU A 80 -2.67 -12.39 1.01
CA GLU A 80 -2.63 -11.13 1.78
C GLU A 80 -3.99 -10.41 1.84
N GLY A 81 -5.02 -10.96 1.18
CA GLY A 81 -6.40 -10.50 1.27
C GLY A 81 -6.77 -9.36 0.34
N PHE A 82 -6.03 -9.12 -0.74
CA PHE A 82 -6.45 -8.19 -1.79
C PHE A 82 -7.58 -8.78 -2.63
N ASP A 83 -8.46 -7.91 -3.10
CA ASP A 83 -9.56 -8.31 -3.98
C ASP A 83 -9.05 -8.61 -5.42
N PRO A 84 -9.81 -9.39 -6.22
CA PRO A 84 -9.39 -9.78 -7.57
C PRO A 84 -9.11 -8.61 -8.53
N GLU A 85 -9.83 -7.49 -8.40
CA GLU A 85 -9.60 -6.31 -9.25
C GLU A 85 -8.23 -5.71 -8.95
N THR A 86 -7.87 -5.61 -7.67
CA THR A 86 -6.53 -5.17 -7.26
C THR A 86 -5.43 -6.09 -7.81
N VAL A 87 -5.65 -7.41 -7.77
CA VAL A 87 -4.70 -8.40 -8.31
C VAL A 87 -4.51 -8.23 -9.81
N GLU A 88 -5.59 -8.11 -10.59
CA GLU A 88 -5.53 -7.89 -12.04
C GLU A 88 -4.78 -6.60 -12.40
N ILE A 89 -4.98 -5.52 -11.64
CA ILE A 89 -4.25 -4.26 -11.84
C ILE A 89 -2.75 -4.46 -11.58
N VAL A 90 -2.38 -5.14 -10.50
CA VAL A 90 -0.96 -5.39 -10.19
C VAL A 90 -0.28 -6.24 -11.26
N GLU A 91 -0.93 -7.30 -11.74
CA GLU A 91 -0.41 -8.11 -12.84
C GLU A 91 -0.16 -7.27 -14.09
N LYS A 92 -1.10 -6.39 -14.44
CA LYS A 92 -0.97 -5.48 -15.58
C LYS A 92 0.20 -4.51 -15.40
N LEU A 93 0.35 -3.91 -14.23
CA LEU A 93 1.47 -3.00 -13.93
C LEU A 93 2.82 -3.70 -14.10
N ILE A 94 2.94 -4.94 -13.63
CA ILE A 94 4.16 -5.76 -13.78
C ILE A 94 4.38 -6.10 -15.26
N ALA A 95 3.34 -6.48 -16.00
CA ALA A 95 3.42 -6.79 -17.43
C ALA A 95 3.84 -5.57 -18.28
N ASP A 96 3.43 -4.37 -17.86
CA ASP A 96 3.83 -3.09 -18.45
C ASP A 96 5.27 -2.67 -18.06
N GLY A 97 5.98 -3.49 -17.28
CA GLY A 97 7.35 -3.26 -16.86
C GLY A 97 7.51 -2.26 -15.70
N ARG A 98 6.42 -1.92 -15.01
CA ARG A 98 6.47 -1.04 -13.84
C ARG A 98 6.96 -1.82 -12.62
N THR A 99 7.73 -1.17 -11.78
CA THR A 99 8.07 -1.71 -10.46
C THR A 99 6.86 -1.60 -9.53
N VAL A 100 6.53 -2.69 -8.86
CA VAL A 100 5.49 -2.75 -7.84
C VAL A 100 6.16 -3.03 -6.50
N TYR A 101 5.75 -2.27 -5.49
CA TYR A 101 6.18 -2.45 -4.12
C TYR A 101 5.02 -2.93 -3.26
N TYR A 102 5.33 -3.78 -2.30
CA TYR A 102 4.47 -4.29 -1.26
C TYR A 102 5.01 -3.85 0.11
N GLY A 103 4.13 -3.52 1.05
CA GLY A 103 4.52 -3.23 2.42
C GLY A 103 3.33 -3.22 3.37
N GLU A 104 3.62 -2.92 4.62
CA GLU A 104 2.61 -2.81 5.69
C GLU A 104 2.82 -1.53 6.48
N LEU A 105 1.75 -0.74 6.63
CA LEU A 105 1.69 0.39 7.56
C LEU A 105 1.19 -0.11 8.92
N ARG A 106 1.77 0.35 10.01
CA ARG A 106 1.46 -0.17 11.36
C ARG A 106 0.70 0.82 12.23
N SER A 107 -0.11 0.29 13.13
CA SER A 107 -0.86 1.08 14.11
C SER A 107 -0.01 1.63 15.27
N ASP A 108 1.25 1.19 15.38
CA ASP A 108 2.25 1.68 16.35
C ASP A 108 3.33 2.57 15.69
N GLY A 109 3.11 2.96 14.43
CA GLY A 109 3.96 3.89 13.69
C GLY A 109 3.80 5.36 14.10
N GLU A 110 4.40 6.26 13.32
CA GLU A 110 4.22 7.70 13.52
C GLU A 110 2.82 8.16 13.07
N ASN A 111 2.38 9.34 13.53
CA ASN A 111 0.98 9.81 13.47
C ASN A 111 0.27 9.56 12.13
N VAL A 112 0.95 9.79 11.01
CA VAL A 112 0.40 9.61 9.66
C VAL A 112 0.28 8.13 9.27
N GLU A 113 1.28 7.30 9.58
CA GLU A 113 1.23 5.85 9.36
C GLU A 113 0.02 5.24 10.08
N VAL A 114 -0.24 5.66 11.32
CA VAL A 114 -1.40 5.22 12.10
C VAL A 114 -2.73 5.62 11.44
N TYR A 115 -2.81 6.83 10.87
CA TYR A 115 -4.02 7.30 10.17
C TYR A 115 -4.34 6.41 8.97
N PHE A 116 -3.34 6.15 8.11
CA PHE A 116 -3.49 5.32 6.92
C PHE A 116 -3.63 3.83 7.25
N CYS A 117 -3.12 3.36 8.40
CA CYS A 117 -3.36 2.01 8.92
C CYS A 117 -4.81 1.79 9.38
N CYS A 118 -5.57 2.84 9.69
CA CYS A 118 -6.94 2.71 10.19
C CYS A 118 -8.01 2.80 9.10
N ARG A 119 -7.61 2.92 7.83
CA ARG A 119 -8.51 3.19 6.70
C ARG A 119 -8.10 2.39 5.47
N SER A 120 -9.09 1.93 4.71
CA SER A 120 -8.86 1.55 3.32
C SER A 120 -8.72 2.80 2.47
N PHE A 121 -7.81 2.76 1.51
CA PHE A 121 -7.58 3.84 0.55
C PHE A 121 -7.18 3.27 -0.80
N VAL A 122 -7.57 3.98 -1.85
CA VAL A 122 -7.13 3.72 -3.22
C VAL A 122 -6.85 5.07 -3.87
N ILE A 123 -5.62 5.25 -4.35
CA ILE A 123 -5.21 6.37 -5.19
C ILE A 123 -4.81 5.78 -6.53
N CYS A 124 -5.59 6.08 -7.57
CA CYS A 124 -5.38 5.58 -8.91
C CYS A 124 -5.40 6.78 -9.86
N GLU A 125 -4.21 7.35 -10.06
CA GLU A 125 -3.96 8.46 -10.97
C GLU A 125 -3.00 7.99 -12.08
N ASP A 126 -2.83 8.78 -13.13
CA ASP A 126 -2.00 8.41 -14.28
C ASP A 126 -0.56 8.01 -13.90
N ASP A 127 -0.03 8.59 -12.83
CA ASP A 127 1.37 8.44 -12.39
C ASP A 127 1.53 7.56 -11.13
N ILE A 128 0.45 7.19 -10.43
CA ILE A 128 0.49 6.39 -9.21
C ILE A 128 -0.67 5.40 -9.14
N TYR A 129 -0.35 4.17 -8.78
CA TYR A 129 -1.30 3.22 -8.23
C TYR A 129 -0.90 2.94 -6.78
N PHE A 130 -1.74 3.29 -5.82
CA PHE A 130 -1.50 3.07 -4.40
C PHE A 130 -2.77 2.57 -3.73
N ASN A 131 -2.74 1.33 -3.24
CA ASN A 131 -3.91 0.65 -2.74
C ASN A 131 -3.59 -0.06 -1.42
N GLY A 132 -4.25 0.36 -0.35
CA GLY A 132 -4.24 -0.29 0.98
C GLY A 132 -5.61 -0.86 1.35
N SER A 133 -6.49 -1.06 0.37
CA SER A 133 -7.79 -1.68 0.54
C SER A 133 -7.66 -3.19 0.42
N ILE A 134 -7.38 -3.85 1.55
CA ILE A 134 -7.55 -5.30 1.64
C ILE A 134 -9.05 -5.63 1.64
N GLY A 135 -9.45 -6.53 0.73
CA GLY A 135 -10.81 -7.00 0.55
C GLY A 135 -11.27 -7.79 1.76
N GLY A 136 -11.84 -7.12 2.76
CA GLY A 136 -12.37 -7.80 3.93
C GLY A 136 -13.11 -6.91 4.92
N TRP A 137 -14.41 -6.67 4.66
CA TRP A 137 -15.45 -6.59 5.69
C TRP A 137 -16.78 -7.15 5.15
#